data_AF-A0A2G6IGC2-F1
#
_entry.id   AF-A0A2G6IGC2-F1
#
_cell.length_a   1.000
_cell.length_b   1.000
_cell.length_c   1.000
_cell.angle_alpha   90.00
_cell.angle_beta   90.00
_cell.angle_gamma   90.00
#
_symmetry.space_group_name_H-M   'P 1'
#
loop_
_entity.id
_entity.type
_entity.pdbx_description
1 polymer ?
#
loop_
_entity_poly.entity_id
_entity_poly.type
_entity_poly.pdbx_seq_one_letter_code
_entity_poly.pdbx_strand_id
1 'polypeptide(L)'
;MIRPEARATLWRWREALAALPLLALGVRWALSTGLMPWLGGLTLALGLFLLFTGLQRARFRHGSGGAGVVETDERQLSYLSAHGGAALAFDTISAVMLIPGDPVQWQLSARTGERLTIPSDATGADQLFDAFAALPGFPTEQMLRLLAHPPEAAVTIWRRGPPPVDSAGNSAHP
;
A
#
# COMPACT_ATOMS: atom_id res chain seq x y z
N MET A 1 11.12 -22.98 22.85
CA MET A 1 11.37 -21.77 22.05
C MET A 1 10.08 -21.44 21.31
N ILE A 2 9.42 -20.32 21.66
CA ILE A 2 8.15 -19.91 21.05
C ILE A 2 8.46 -19.22 19.72
N ARG A 3 7.81 -19.65 18.62
CA ARG A 3 8.00 -19.06 17.29
C ARG A 3 7.77 -17.53 17.34
N PRO A 4 8.66 -16.71 16.77
CA PRO A 4 8.53 -15.25 16.78
C PRO A 4 7.23 -14.75 16.12
N GLU A 5 6.67 -15.51 15.17
CA GLU A 5 5.38 -15.22 14.52
C GLU A 5 4.19 -15.21 15.51
N ALA A 6 4.20 -16.11 16.50
CA ALA A 6 3.12 -16.20 17.49
C ALA A 6 3.15 -15.04 18.49
N ARG A 7 4.36 -14.58 18.85
CA ARG A 7 4.55 -13.40 19.71
C ARG A 7 4.12 -12.12 19.02
N ALA A 8 4.43 -11.97 17.72
CA ALA A 8 4.00 -10.82 16.93
C ALA A 8 2.47 -10.77 16.85
N THR A 9 1.82 -11.91 16.66
CA THR A 9 0.35 -12.02 16.63
C THR A 9 -0.28 -11.70 17.99
N LEU A 10 0.26 -12.21 19.10
CA LEU A 10 -0.22 -11.89 20.45
C LEU A 10 -0.04 -10.42 20.83
N TRP A 11 1.08 -9.80 20.43
CA TRP A 11 1.27 -8.35 20.59
C TRP A 11 0.34 -7.54 19.67
N ARG A 12 0.00 -8.08 18.49
CA ARG A 12 -0.97 -7.48 17.54
C ARG A 12 -2.38 -7.39 18.12
N TRP A 13 -2.79 -8.36 18.93
CA TRP A 13 -4.14 -8.44 19.50
C TRP A 13 -4.22 -8.03 20.97
N ARG A 14 -3.12 -7.52 21.56
CA ARG A 14 -3.06 -7.20 23.00
C ARG A 14 -4.12 -6.19 23.43
N GLU A 15 -4.41 -5.20 22.58
CA GLU A 15 -5.45 -4.18 22.84
C GLU A 15 -6.86 -4.77 22.75
N ALA A 16 -7.13 -5.64 21.78
CA ALA A 16 -8.40 -6.35 21.65
C ALA A 16 -8.62 -7.38 22.77
N LEU A 17 -7.56 -8.08 23.20
CA LEU A 17 -7.57 -8.99 24.34
C LEU A 17 -7.77 -8.25 25.67
N ALA A 18 -7.30 -7.02 25.79
CA ALA A 18 -7.57 -6.16 26.95
C ALA A 18 -9.01 -5.62 26.97
N ALA A 19 -9.65 -5.45 25.81
CA ALA A 19 -11.04 -5.01 25.71
C ALA A 19 -12.07 -6.09 26.12
N LEU A 20 -11.73 -7.37 25.92
CA LEU A 20 -12.57 -8.53 26.28
C LEU A 20 -12.99 -8.57 27.77
N PRO A 21 -12.08 -8.46 28.76
CA PRO A 21 -12.45 -8.44 30.17
C PRO A 21 -13.22 -7.16 30.56
N LEU A 22 -12.94 -6.01 29.91
CA LEU A 22 -13.67 -4.76 30.12
C LEU A 22 -15.13 -4.85 29.62
N LEU A 23 -15.35 -5.44 28.46
CA LEU A 23 -16.70 -5.69 27.92
C LEU A 23 -17.46 -6.70 28.78
N ALA A 24 -16.81 -7.77 29.24
CA ALA A 24 -17.42 -8.75 30.13
C ALA A 24 -17.82 -8.12 31.49
N LEU A 25 -16.97 -7.24 32.06
CA LEU A 25 -17.31 -6.49 33.27
C LEU A 25 -18.46 -5.50 33.04
N GLY A 26 -18.43 -4.75 31.92
CA GLY A 26 -19.46 -3.78 31.56
C GLY A 26 -20.83 -4.43 31.39
N VAL A 27 -20.91 -5.57 30.68
CA VAL A 27 -22.15 -6.35 30.51
C VAL A 27 -22.64 -6.89 31.85
N ARG A 28 -21.74 -7.41 32.71
CA ARG A 28 -22.10 -7.90 34.04
C ARG A 28 -22.68 -6.79 34.94
N TRP A 29 -22.11 -5.59 34.89
CA TRP A 29 -22.59 -4.45 35.67
C TRP A 29 -23.83 -3.79 35.07
N ALA A 30 -24.04 -3.88 33.75
CA ALA A 30 -25.26 -3.41 33.09
C ALA A 30 -26.49 -4.29 33.40
N LEU A 31 -26.28 -5.59 33.68
CA LEU A 31 -27.34 -6.54 34.08
C LEU A 31 -27.66 -6.49 35.59
N SER A 32 -27.03 -5.59 36.35
CA SER A 32 -27.22 -5.44 37.80
C SER A 32 -28.33 -4.42 38.10
N THR A 33 -29.28 -4.76 38.99
CA THR A 33 -30.39 -3.87 39.39
C THR A 33 -29.95 -2.85 40.45
N GLY A 34 -30.01 -1.54 40.14
CA GLY A 34 -29.66 -0.42 41.04
C GLY A 34 -29.27 0.87 40.28
N LEU A 35 -28.56 1.82 40.93
CA LEU A 35 -27.98 3.04 40.32
C LEU A 35 -26.69 2.77 39.48
N MET A 36 -26.22 1.53 39.48
CA MET A 36 -25.01 1.06 38.79
C MET A 36 -25.06 0.90 37.24
N PRO A 37 -26.21 0.93 36.52
CA PRO A 37 -26.20 0.73 35.07
C PRO A 37 -25.63 1.92 34.30
N TRP A 38 -25.57 3.13 34.89
CA TRP A 38 -24.86 4.27 34.29
C TRP A 38 -23.34 4.05 34.24
N LEU A 39 -22.74 3.50 35.30
CA LEU A 39 -21.33 3.12 35.28
C LEU A 39 -21.07 1.98 34.28
N GLY A 40 -21.98 1.00 34.22
CA GLY A 40 -21.93 -0.10 33.25
C GLY A 40 -22.01 0.39 31.79
N GLY A 41 -22.92 1.31 31.50
CA GLY A 41 -23.03 1.95 30.18
C GLY A 41 -21.76 2.72 29.79
N LEU A 42 -21.15 3.46 30.71
CA LEU A 42 -19.92 4.22 30.47
C LEU A 42 -18.71 3.29 30.22
N THR A 43 -18.61 2.19 30.97
CA THR A 43 -17.56 1.17 30.73
C THR A 43 -17.78 0.42 29.42
N LEU A 44 -19.03 0.12 29.06
CA LEU A 44 -19.37 -0.55 27.81
C LEU A 44 -19.08 0.35 26.60
N ALA A 45 -19.43 1.65 26.69
CA ALA A 45 -19.08 2.65 25.68
C ALA A 45 -17.57 2.81 25.52
N LEU A 46 -16.82 2.86 26.62
CA LEU A 46 -15.35 2.91 26.58
C LEU A 46 -14.74 1.64 25.96
N GLY A 47 -15.28 0.46 26.30
CA GLY A 47 -14.87 -0.82 25.70
C GLY A 47 -15.15 -0.86 24.20
N LEU A 48 -16.32 -0.37 23.76
CA LEU A 48 -16.69 -0.27 22.36
C LEU A 48 -15.79 0.72 21.61
N PHE A 49 -15.47 1.86 22.23
CA PHE A 49 -14.56 2.86 21.66
C PHE A 49 -13.14 2.31 21.50
N LEU A 50 -12.61 1.62 22.51
CA LEU A 50 -11.31 0.95 22.43
C LEU A 50 -11.30 -0.17 21.37
N LEU A 51 -12.39 -0.92 21.25
CA LEU A 51 -12.53 -1.95 20.23
C LEU A 51 -12.63 -1.34 18.82
N PHE A 52 -13.39 -0.25 18.66
CA PHE A 52 -13.52 0.46 17.39
C PHE A 52 -12.19 1.08 16.95
N THR A 53 -11.50 1.78 17.86
CA THR A 53 -10.17 2.36 17.59
C THR A 53 -9.12 1.29 17.35
N GLY A 54 -9.14 0.18 18.11
CA GLY A 54 -8.27 -0.98 17.90
C GLY A 54 -8.53 -1.66 16.56
N LEU A 55 -9.80 -1.81 16.16
CA LEU A 55 -10.19 -2.38 14.88
C LEU A 55 -9.80 -1.46 13.72
N GLN A 56 -10.00 -0.15 13.87
CA GLN A 56 -9.57 0.86 12.92
C GLN A 56 -8.03 0.79 12.75
N ARG A 57 -7.27 0.71 13.84
CA ARG A 57 -5.80 0.64 13.83
C ARG A 57 -5.27 -0.68 13.29
N ALA A 58 -5.95 -1.81 13.57
CA ALA A 58 -5.62 -3.12 13.01
C ALA A 58 -5.95 -3.22 11.51
N ARG A 59 -7.01 -2.52 11.07
CA ARG A 59 -7.44 -2.43 9.67
C ARG A 59 -6.51 -1.52 8.86
N PHE A 60 -6.03 -0.41 9.45
CA PHE A 60 -4.90 0.32 8.88
C PHE A 60 -3.69 -0.62 8.80
N ARG A 61 -3.30 -1.32 9.86
CA ARG A 61 -2.08 -2.15 9.82
C ARG A 61 -2.14 -3.46 8.99
N HIS A 62 -3.28 -3.80 8.38
CA HIS A 62 -3.39 -4.88 7.35
C HIS A 62 -3.33 -4.35 5.90
N GLY A 63 -3.21 -3.04 5.68
CA GLY A 63 -3.02 -2.44 4.35
C GLY A 63 -2.25 -1.11 4.36
N SER A 64 -1.45 -0.84 5.41
CA SER A 64 -0.91 0.50 5.70
C SER A 64 0.39 0.46 6.53
N GLY A 65 1.23 -0.57 6.38
CA GLY A 65 2.38 -0.76 7.28
C GLY A 65 3.64 -1.36 6.69
N GLY A 66 3.65 -1.73 5.41
CA GLY A 66 4.82 -2.22 4.71
C GLY A 66 5.43 -1.12 3.85
N ALA A 67 6.55 -0.58 4.30
CA ALA A 67 7.54 0.10 3.46
C ALA A 67 7.29 1.51 2.88
N GLY A 68 6.11 2.14 2.84
CA GLY A 68 6.05 3.59 2.51
C GLY A 68 4.72 4.16 2.04
N VAL A 69 4.72 5.45 1.69
CA VAL A 69 3.58 6.20 1.11
C VAL A 69 3.92 6.58 -0.33
N VAL A 70 2.99 6.31 -1.24
CA VAL A 70 3.03 6.80 -2.63
C VAL A 70 2.16 8.03 -2.74
N GLU A 71 2.74 9.11 -3.26
CA GLU A 71 2.03 10.34 -3.58
C GLU A 71 2.25 10.63 -5.07
N THR A 72 1.14 10.74 -5.80
CA THR A 72 1.15 11.07 -7.23
C THR A 72 0.54 12.46 -7.39
N ASP A 73 1.34 13.37 -7.93
CA ASP A 73 0.89 14.65 -8.47
C ASP A 73 0.82 14.55 -10.00
N GLU A 74 0.13 15.48 -10.67
CA GLU A 74 -0.14 15.48 -12.11
C GLU A 74 1.12 15.38 -12.99
N ARG A 75 2.31 15.67 -12.44
CA ARG A 75 3.59 15.59 -13.14
C ARG A 75 4.63 14.68 -12.49
N GLN A 76 4.40 14.20 -11.28
CA GLN A 76 5.45 13.59 -10.47
C GLN A 76 4.91 12.45 -9.61
N LEU A 77 5.62 11.34 -9.63
CA LEU A 77 5.32 10.16 -8.83
C LEU A 77 6.40 10.04 -7.76
N SER A 78 6.00 10.14 -6.50
CA SER A 78 6.90 10.12 -5.36
C SER A 78 6.58 8.98 -4.42
N TYR A 79 7.64 8.36 -3.91
CA TYR A 79 7.54 7.30 -2.94
C TYR A 79 8.42 7.62 -1.74
N LEU A 80 7.80 7.70 -0.57
CA LEU A 80 8.42 8.05 0.70
C LEU A 80 8.40 6.83 1.61
N SER A 81 9.59 6.29 1.91
CA SER A 81 9.79 5.17 2.84
C SER A 81 10.53 5.60 4.11
N ALA A 82 10.50 4.77 5.15
CA ALA A 82 11.24 4.99 6.39
C ALA A 82 12.78 5.05 6.20
N HIS A 83 13.29 4.54 5.08
CA HIS A 83 14.73 4.47 4.78
C HIS A 83 15.14 5.46 3.66
N GLY A 84 14.23 6.34 3.23
CA GLY A 84 14.45 7.32 2.18
C GLY A 84 13.24 7.46 1.26
N GLY A 85 13.22 8.53 0.47
CA GLY A 85 12.21 8.72 -0.57
C GLY A 85 12.86 9.12 -1.88
N ALA A 86 12.21 8.76 -2.99
CA ALA A 86 12.63 9.17 -4.32
C ALA A 86 11.39 9.55 -5.13
N ALA A 87 11.57 10.49 -6.04
CA ALA A 87 10.50 11.00 -6.87
C ALA A 87 10.94 11.04 -8.32
N LEU A 88 10.04 10.65 -9.19
CA LEU A 88 10.31 10.46 -10.60
C LEU A 88 9.21 11.17 -11.39
N ALA A 89 9.60 12.06 -12.29
CA ALA A 89 8.65 12.79 -13.11
C ALA A 89 7.99 11.82 -14.10
N PHE A 90 6.67 11.91 -14.24
CA PHE A 90 5.89 10.94 -15.00
C PHE A 90 6.30 10.87 -16.48
N ASP A 91 6.64 12.03 -17.05
CA ASP A 91 7.16 12.16 -18.42
C ASP A 91 8.54 11.53 -18.61
N THR A 92 9.30 11.27 -17.54
CA THR A 92 10.62 10.63 -17.62
C THR A 92 10.55 9.10 -17.55
N ILE A 93 9.41 8.52 -17.17
CA ILE A 93 9.23 7.07 -17.04
C ILE A 93 9.45 6.39 -18.39
N SER A 94 10.44 5.50 -18.44
CA SER A 94 10.86 4.77 -19.64
C SER A 94 10.52 3.28 -19.58
N ALA A 95 10.40 2.71 -18.39
CA ALA A 95 10.03 1.31 -18.20
C ALA A 95 9.32 1.10 -16.86
N VAL A 96 8.37 0.17 -16.85
CA VAL A 96 7.66 -0.34 -15.67
C VAL A 96 7.89 -1.85 -15.61
N MET A 97 8.47 -2.31 -14.50
CA MET A 97 8.77 -3.70 -14.24
C MET A 97 8.11 -4.15 -12.93
N LEU A 98 7.69 -5.41 -12.89
CA LEU A 98 7.23 -6.07 -11.68
C LEU A 98 8.29 -7.10 -11.25
N ILE A 99 8.80 -6.93 -10.05
CA ILE A 99 9.82 -7.78 -9.45
C ILE A 99 9.13 -8.68 -8.42
N PRO A 100 9.36 -10.01 -8.47
CA PRO A 100 8.82 -10.93 -7.49
C PRO A 100 9.35 -10.66 -6.08
N GLY A 101 8.51 -10.89 -5.08
CA GLY A 101 8.83 -10.71 -3.66
C GLY A 101 7.59 -10.88 -2.81
N ASP A 102 7.77 -10.85 -1.49
CA ASP A 102 6.68 -10.77 -0.52
C ASP A 102 6.88 -9.51 0.35
N PRO A 103 6.27 -8.37 0.00
CA PRO A 103 5.35 -8.12 -1.13
C PRO A 103 6.07 -7.94 -2.48
N VAL A 104 5.35 -8.10 -3.60
CA VAL A 104 5.87 -7.82 -4.95
C VAL A 104 6.23 -6.35 -5.09
N GLN A 105 7.22 -6.05 -5.92
CA GLN A 105 7.80 -4.71 -6.01
C GLN A 105 7.64 -4.17 -7.44
N TRP A 106 7.05 -2.99 -7.57
CA TRP A 106 7.09 -2.18 -8.79
C TRP A 106 8.45 -1.53 -8.93
N GLN A 107 9.05 -1.59 -10.11
CA GLN A 107 10.26 -0.82 -10.43
C GLN A 107 10.00 0.07 -11.64
N LEU A 108 10.15 1.37 -11.42
CA LEU A 108 10.05 2.41 -12.44
C LEU A 108 11.45 2.85 -12.80
N SER A 109 11.77 2.91 -14.09
CA SER A 109 13.05 3.41 -14.58
C SER A 109 12.85 4.69 -15.40
N ALA A 110 13.57 5.76 -15.06
CA ALA A 110 13.60 6.99 -15.84
C ALA A 110 14.52 6.87 -17.07
N ARG A 111 14.29 7.71 -18.08
CA ARG A 111 15.21 7.87 -19.22
C ARG A 111 16.61 8.33 -18.80
N THR A 112 16.71 9.04 -17.69
CA THR A 112 17.96 9.53 -17.10
C THR A 112 18.76 8.44 -16.37
N GLY A 113 18.18 7.25 -16.18
CA GLY A 113 18.81 6.12 -15.48
C GLY A 113 18.43 6.00 -14.01
N GLU A 114 17.67 6.95 -13.46
CA GLU A 114 17.11 6.84 -12.11
C GLU A 114 16.12 5.68 -12.00
N ARG A 115 16.09 5.01 -10.85
CA ARG A 115 15.19 3.88 -10.59
C ARG A 115 14.45 4.09 -9.28
N LEU A 116 13.13 3.91 -9.32
CA LEU A 116 12.24 3.98 -8.17
C LEU A 116 11.59 2.62 -7.94
N THR A 117 11.78 2.05 -6.76
CA THR A 117 11.18 0.76 -6.38
C THR A 117 10.09 0.99 -5.34
N ILE A 118 8.89 0.48 -5.60
CA ILE A 118 7.69 0.70 -4.79
C ILE A 118 7.01 -0.64 -4.52
N PRO A 119 6.84 -1.05 -3.25
CA PRO A 119 6.07 -2.23 -2.87
C PRO A 119 4.60 -2.13 -3.32
N SER A 120 3.99 -3.25 -3.69
CA SER A 120 2.57 -3.29 -4.07
C SER A 120 1.61 -3.03 -2.90
N ASP A 121 2.06 -3.20 -1.66
CA ASP A 121 1.28 -2.96 -0.43
C ASP A 121 1.56 -1.58 0.20
N ALA A 122 2.29 -0.72 -0.51
CA ALA A 122 2.53 0.66 -0.08
C ALA A 122 1.21 1.43 0.04
N THR A 123 1.15 2.36 1.01
CA THR A 123 -0.05 3.18 1.18
C THR A 123 -0.20 4.10 -0.04
N GLY A 124 -1.36 4.07 -0.69
CA GLY A 124 -1.61 4.84 -1.90
C GLY A 124 -1.10 4.18 -3.19
N ALA A 125 -0.71 2.90 -3.15
CA ALA A 125 -0.33 2.13 -4.33
C ALA A 125 -1.44 2.09 -5.40
N ASP A 126 -2.71 2.28 -5.02
CA ASP A 126 -3.83 2.38 -5.97
C ASP A 126 -3.65 3.51 -6.99
N GLN A 127 -3.04 4.64 -6.56
CA GLN A 127 -2.75 5.78 -7.44
C GLN A 127 -1.72 5.45 -8.52
N LEU A 128 -0.85 4.45 -8.28
CA LEU A 128 0.08 3.97 -9.30
C LEU A 128 -0.67 3.35 -10.47
N PHE A 129 -1.81 2.69 -10.24
CA PHE A 129 -2.58 2.08 -11.32
C PHE A 129 -3.16 3.12 -12.26
N ASP A 130 -3.72 4.20 -11.70
CA ASP A 130 -4.23 5.33 -12.49
C ASP A 130 -3.09 6.03 -13.24
N ALA A 131 -1.95 6.22 -12.57
CA ALA A 131 -0.76 6.76 -13.19
C ALA A 131 -0.30 5.86 -14.36
N PHE A 132 -0.15 4.55 -14.16
CA PHE A 132 0.28 3.65 -15.22
C PHE A 132 -0.72 3.59 -16.37
N ALA A 133 -2.02 3.66 -16.10
CA ALA A 133 -3.06 3.71 -17.13
C ALA A 133 -2.98 4.98 -17.99
N ALA A 134 -2.42 6.08 -17.47
CA ALA A 134 -2.15 7.29 -18.25
C ALA A 134 -0.93 7.16 -19.19
N LEU A 135 -0.11 6.11 -19.06
CA LEU A 135 1.00 5.87 -19.98
C LEU A 135 0.47 5.36 -21.34
N PRO A 136 1.00 5.88 -22.47
CA PRO A 136 0.54 5.47 -23.79
C PRO A 136 0.86 3.98 -24.05
N GLY A 137 -0.17 3.19 -24.34
CA GLY A 137 -0.04 1.77 -24.65
C GLY A 137 0.24 0.87 -23.44
N PHE A 138 -0.08 1.32 -22.21
CA PHE A 138 0.10 0.50 -21.02
C PHE A 138 -0.89 -0.69 -20.97
N PRO A 139 -0.41 -1.94 -20.81
CA PRO A 139 -1.28 -3.12 -20.84
C PRO A 139 -1.91 -3.40 -19.46
N THR A 140 -2.96 -2.64 -19.11
CA THR A 140 -3.66 -2.74 -17.81
C THR A 140 -4.16 -4.16 -17.49
N GLU A 141 -4.68 -4.90 -18.47
CA GLU A 141 -5.12 -6.28 -18.24
C GLU A 141 -3.97 -7.23 -17.89
N GLN A 142 -2.79 -7.04 -18.51
CA GLN A 142 -1.60 -7.83 -18.23
C GLN A 142 -1.09 -7.53 -16.82
N MET A 143 -1.11 -6.26 -16.43
CA MET A 143 -0.77 -5.82 -15.08
C MET A 143 -1.65 -6.50 -14.02
N LEU A 144 -2.97 -6.47 -14.19
CA LEU A 144 -3.91 -7.11 -13.25
C LEU A 144 -3.71 -8.63 -13.18
N ARG A 145 -3.43 -9.28 -14.31
CA ARG A 145 -3.10 -10.71 -14.34
C ARG A 145 -1.83 -11.03 -13.56
N LEU A 146 -0.78 -10.22 -13.71
CA LEU A 146 0.50 -10.39 -13.02
C LEU A 146 0.41 -10.08 -11.52
N LEU A 147 -0.51 -9.22 -11.10
CA LEU A 147 -0.79 -9.01 -9.68
C LEU A 147 -1.56 -10.18 -9.05
N ALA A 148 -2.54 -10.71 -9.78
CA ALA A 148 -3.30 -11.89 -9.33
C ALA A 148 -2.44 -13.16 -9.30
N HIS A 149 -1.49 -13.27 -10.24
CA HIS A 149 -0.53 -14.37 -10.34
C HIS A 149 0.88 -13.80 -10.46
N PRO A 150 1.55 -13.51 -9.32
CA PRO A 150 2.90 -12.99 -9.29
C PRO A 150 3.86 -13.86 -10.12
N PRO A 151 4.67 -13.27 -11.01
CA PRO A 151 5.66 -14.03 -11.77
C PRO A 151 6.77 -14.54 -10.85
N GLU A 152 7.49 -15.60 -11.23
CA GLU A 152 8.64 -16.11 -10.47
C GLU A 152 9.95 -15.33 -10.73
N ALA A 153 9.97 -14.56 -11.82
CA ALA A 153 11.09 -13.73 -12.23
C ALA A 153 10.62 -12.30 -12.52
N ALA A 154 11.55 -11.34 -12.56
CA ALA A 154 11.21 -9.95 -12.87
C ALA A 154 10.66 -9.83 -14.31
N VAL A 155 9.47 -9.24 -14.46
CA VAL A 155 8.77 -9.08 -15.74
C VAL A 155 8.63 -7.61 -16.08
N THR A 156 9.06 -7.22 -17.27
CA THR A 156 8.80 -5.88 -17.78
C THR A 156 7.38 -5.82 -18.34
N ILE A 157 6.54 -4.96 -17.76
CA ILE A 157 5.14 -4.81 -18.15
C ILE A 157 5.01 -3.79 -19.27
N TRP A 158 5.81 -2.73 -19.21
CA TRP A 158 5.76 -1.66 -20.21
C TRP A 158 7.14 -1.06 -20.41
N ARG A 159 7.42 -0.66 -21.65
CA ARG A 159 8.53 0.22 -22.00
C ARG A 159 8.01 1.30 -22.94
N ARG A 160 8.51 2.51 -22.78
CA ARG A 160 8.27 3.58 -23.74
C ARG A 160 8.86 3.19 -25.09
N GLY A 161 8.07 3.30 -26.15
CA GLY A 161 8.56 3.16 -27.52
C GLY A 161 9.67 4.18 -27.83
N PRO A 162 10.48 3.93 -28.88
CA PRO A 162 11.45 4.92 -29.33
C PRO A 162 10.75 6.27 -29.59
N PRO A 163 11.40 7.41 -29.26
CA PRO A 163 10.84 8.71 -29.63
C PRO A 163 10.57 8.75 -31.14
N PRO A 164 9.55 9.48 -31.61
CA PRO A 164 9.32 9.66 -33.04
C PRO A 164 10.63 10.16 -33.66
N VAL A 165 11.16 9.42 -34.63
CA VAL A 165 12.29 9.90 -35.41
C VAL A 165 11.72 10.97 -36.33
N ASP A 166 11.99 12.24 -36.02
CA ASP A 166 11.69 13.36 -36.89
C ASP A 166 12.35 13.11 -38.25
N SER A 167 11.56 12.62 -39.20
CA SER A 167 11.96 12.39 -40.59
C SER A 167 11.89 13.72 -41.35
N ALA A 168 12.56 14.74 -40.81
CA ALA A 168 12.68 16.05 -41.43
C ALA A 168 13.98 16.14 -42.23
N GLY A 169 13.84 16.04 -43.56
CA GLY A 169 14.70 16.75 -44.50
C GLY A 169 16.05 16.13 -44.85
N ASN A 170 16.06 14.98 -45.52
CA ASN A 170 17.12 14.69 -46.49
C ASN A 170 16.51 14.54 -47.89
N SER A 171 16.21 15.68 -48.50
CA SER A 171 15.88 15.77 -49.91
C SER A 171 16.39 17.11 -50.44
N ALA A 172 17.67 17.16 -50.82
CA ALA A 172 18.16 17.78 -52.05
C ALA A 172 19.69 17.92 -52.02
N HIS A 173 20.36 16.96 -52.65
CA HIS A 173 21.48 17.21 -53.56
C HIS A 173 21.14 16.43 -54.84
N PRO A 174 21.58 16.86 -56.03
CA PRO A 174 22.90 17.44 -56.32
C PRO A 174 22.88 18.94 -56.63
#